data_AF-A0A839Z5G4-F1
#
_entry.id   AF-A0A839Z5G4-F1
#
_cell.length_a   1.000
_cell.length_b   1.000
_cell.length_c   1.000
_cell.angle_alpha   90.00
_cell.angle_beta   90.00
_cell.angle_gamma   90.00
#
_symmetry.space_group_name_H-M   'P 1'
#
loop_
_entity.id
_entity.type
_entity.pdbx_description
1 polymer ?
#
loop_
_entity_poly.entity_id
_entity_poly.type
_entity_poly.pdbx_seq_one_letter_code
_entity_poly.pdbx_strand_id
1 'polypeptide(L)'
;MMTRDLVPSDSLTDEGPLSAADSPLARRFRLWRGPDGRRQVFSVYAAEDAPDYPDAVAIAVRHVGGRRVPLWTGPAGIKARVAARAVGAQEIHLRILPETVSGPLAPL
;
A
#
# COMPACT_ATOMS: atom_id res chain seq x y z
N MET A 1 -0.09 -8.25 29.51
CA MET A 1 -0.65 -7.26 28.57
C MET A 1 0.53 -6.59 27.88
N MET A 2 1.05 -7.21 26.81
CA MET A 2 2.19 -6.67 26.06
C MET A 2 1.63 -5.76 24.97
N THR A 3 1.69 -4.45 25.18
CA THR A 3 1.66 -3.47 24.11
C THR A 3 2.80 -3.82 23.17
N ARG A 4 2.49 -4.47 22.05
CA ARG A 4 3.42 -4.52 20.93
C ARG A 4 3.63 -3.07 20.53
N ASP A 5 4.83 -2.56 20.81
CA ASP A 5 5.29 -1.29 20.31
C ASP A 5 4.98 -1.25 18.81
N LEU A 6 4.06 -0.38 18.43
CA LEU A 6 3.90 0.03 17.05
C LEU A 6 5.18 0.78 16.74
N VAL A 7 6.20 0.03 16.29
CA VAL A 7 7.38 0.63 15.66
C VAL A 7 6.82 1.64 14.66
N PRO A 8 7.14 2.94 14.77
CA PRO A 8 6.73 3.91 13.77
C PRO A 8 7.24 3.35 12.45
N SER A 9 6.33 2.95 11.55
CA SER A 9 6.74 2.27 10.34
C SER A 9 7.79 3.14 9.67
N ASP A 10 8.97 2.56 9.51
CA ASP A 10 10.08 3.14 8.77
C ASP A 10 9.51 3.67 7.44
N SER A 11 9.68 4.98 7.23
CA SER A 11 8.62 5.87 6.75
C SER A 11 8.30 5.70 5.28
N LEU A 12 7.25 4.93 4.98
CA LEU A 12 6.65 4.94 3.65
C LEU A 12 6.21 6.37 3.31
N THR A 13 6.84 6.94 2.29
CA THR A 13 6.54 8.29 1.83
C THR A 13 5.62 8.24 0.63
N ASP A 14 4.53 8.98 0.69
CA ASP A 14 3.58 9.13 -0.41
C ASP A 14 4.18 10.03 -1.51
N GLU A 15 4.45 9.45 -2.69
CA GLU A 15 5.04 10.11 -3.85
C GLU A 15 3.99 10.56 -4.88
N GLY A 16 2.71 10.47 -4.54
CA GLY A 16 1.63 10.92 -5.41
C GLY A 16 1.03 9.82 -6.30
N PRO A 17 0.07 10.21 -7.15
CA PRO A 17 -0.55 9.31 -8.12
C PRO A 17 0.45 8.86 -9.20
N LEU A 18 0.19 7.72 -9.84
CA LEU A 18 1.01 7.21 -10.95
C LEU A 18 1.03 8.13 -12.18
N SER A 19 0.00 8.96 -12.34
CA SER A 19 -0.24 9.80 -13.53
C SER A 19 -0.84 11.15 -13.15
N ALA A 20 -1.03 12.02 -14.15
CA ALA A 20 -1.70 13.31 -13.99
C ALA A 20 -3.03 13.20 -13.23
N ALA A 21 -3.36 14.25 -12.48
CA ALA A 21 -4.59 14.36 -11.70
C ALA A 21 -5.83 14.05 -12.57
N ASP A 22 -6.86 13.49 -11.93
CA ASP A 22 -8.16 13.12 -12.52
C ASP A 22 -8.19 11.97 -13.54
N SER A 23 -7.04 11.41 -13.92
CA SER A 23 -7.01 10.19 -14.72
C SER A 23 -7.47 8.95 -13.93
N PRO A 24 -8.08 7.93 -14.59
CA PRO A 24 -8.43 6.67 -13.94
C PRO A 24 -7.22 5.99 -13.26
N LEU A 25 -6.03 6.11 -13.86
CA LEU A 25 -4.78 5.61 -13.29
C LEU A 25 -4.38 6.35 -12.01
N ALA A 26 -4.60 7.67 -11.92
CA ALA A 26 -4.32 8.44 -10.72
C ALA A 26 -5.25 8.07 -9.54
N ARG A 27 -6.46 7.61 -9.84
CA ARG A 27 -7.38 7.06 -8.83
C ARG A 27 -7.00 5.65 -8.41
N ARG A 28 -6.52 4.85 -9.36
CA ARG A 28 -6.29 3.42 -9.17
C ARG A 28 -4.91 3.08 -8.64
N PHE A 29 -3.91 3.94 -8.86
CA PHE A 29 -2.52 3.65 -8.50
C PHE A 29 -1.86 4.81 -7.78
N ARG A 30 -1.06 4.45 -6.76
CA ARG A 30 -0.27 5.37 -5.96
C ARG A 30 1.18 4.92 -5.90
N LEU A 31 2.09 5.88 -5.86
CA LEU A 31 3.51 5.65 -5.68
C LEU A 31 3.85 5.80 -4.20
N TRP A 32 4.55 4.80 -3.64
CA TRP A 32 5.14 4.88 -2.31
C TRP A 32 6.64 4.66 -2.41
N ARG A 33 7.39 5.44 -1.64
CA ARG A 33 8.83 5.24 -1.46
C ARG A 33 9.08 4.51 -0.15
N GLY A 34 9.77 3.36 -0.24
CA GLY A 34 10.19 2.59 0.92
C GLY A 34 11.44 3.16 1.60
N PRO A 35 11.81 2.64 2.77
CA PRO A 35 13.07 2.97 3.45
C PRO A 35 14.32 2.66 2.62
N ASP A 36 14.21 1.71 1.69
CA ASP A 36 15.25 1.36 0.72
C ASP A 36 15.43 2.43 -0.39
N GLY A 37 14.67 3.53 -0.32
CA GLY A 37 14.66 4.61 -1.29
C GLY A 37 14.00 4.23 -2.61
N ARG A 38 13.48 3.01 -2.77
CA ARG A 38 12.85 2.56 -4.02
C ARG A 38 11.40 3.00 -4.06
N ARG A 39 11.02 3.59 -5.21
CA ARG A 39 9.65 3.97 -5.50
C ARG A 39 8.90 2.80 -6.13
N GLN A 40 7.74 2.48 -5.58
CA GLN A 40 6.98 1.30 -5.95
C GLN A 40 5.52 1.67 -6.20
N VAL A 41 4.90 0.97 -7.16
CA VAL A 41 3.50 1.18 -7.52
C VAL A 41 2.62 0.31 -6.65
N PHE A 42 1.56 0.91 -6.10
CA PHE A 42 0.51 0.22 -5.38
C PHE A 42 -0.84 0.47 -6.04
N SER A 43 -1.66 -0.56 -6.11
CA SER A 43 -3.08 -0.46 -6.46
C SER A 43 -3.86 0.05 -5.25
N VAL A 44 -4.77 1.01 -5.45
CA VAL A 44 -5.59 1.65 -4.40
C VAL A 44 -6.99 1.05 -4.42
N TYR A 45 -7.48 0.62 -3.26
CA TYR A 45 -8.84 0.14 -3.05
C TYR A 45 -9.44 0.81 -1.82
N ALA A 46 -10.77 0.96 -1.78
CA ALA A 46 -11.47 1.20 -0.52
C ALA A 46 -11.18 0.04 0.44
N ALA A 47 -11.19 0.31 1.75
CA ALA A 47 -10.82 -0.70 2.75
C ALA A 47 -11.73 -1.94 2.73
N GLU A 48 -13.01 -1.79 2.40
CA GLU A 48 -13.94 -2.92 2.20
C GLU A 48 -13.73 -3.71 0.90
N ASP A 49 -13.22 -3.07 -0.15
CA ASP A 49 -13.19 -3.64 -1.50
C ASP A 49 -11.83 -4.25 -1.88
N ALA A 50 -10.86 -4.23 -0.95
CA ALA A 50 -9.52 -4.71 -1.22
C ALA A 50 -9.52 -6.23 -1.47
N PRO A 51 -9.05 -6.70 -2.64
CA PRO A 51 -9.03 -8.10 -2.97
C PRO A 51 -8.01 -8.87 -2.13
N ASP A 52 -8.23 -10.18 -2.05
CA ASP A 52 -7.36 -11.10 -1.32
C ASP A 52 -6.31 -11.70 -2.28
N TYR A 53 -5.27 -10.92 -2.57
CA TYR A 53 -4.13 -11.39 -3.36
C TYR A 53 -3.10 -12.03 -2.42
N PRO A 54 -2.88 -13.36 -2.48
CA PRO A 54 -2.03 -14.08 -1.53
C PRO A 54 -0.60 -13.54 -1.51
N ASP A 55 -0.08 -13.20 -2.69
CA ASP A 55 1.29 -12.74 -2.88
C ASP A 55 1.39 -11.21 -2.91
N ALA A 56 0.52 -10.52 -2.18
CA ALA A 56 0.55 -9.07 -2.05
C ALA A 56 0.88 -8.60 -0.63
N VAL A 57 1.62 -7.50 -0.56
CA VAL A 57 1.73 -6.68 0.64
C VAL A 57 0.67 -5.58 0.59
N ALA A 58 0.09 -5.30 1.75
CA ALA A 58 -0.90 -4.27 1.96
C ALA A 58 -0.36 -3.13 2.83
N ILE A 59 -0.82 -1.91 2.54
CA ILE A 59 -0.70 -0.74 3.40
C ILE A 59 -2.13 -0.30 3.72
N ALA A 60 -2.49 -0.20 5.00
CA ALA A 60 -3.73 0.45 5.41
C ALA A 60 -3.47 1.96 5.53
N VAL A 61 -4.27 2.76 4.84
CA VAL A 61 -4.01 4.19 4.64
C VAL A 61 -5.18 5.04 5.09
N ARG A 62 -4.86 6.12 5.79
CA ARG A 62 -5.81 7.16 6.16
C ARG A 62 -5.59 8.45 5.38
N HIS A 63 -6.66 9.16 5.03
CA HIS A 63 -6.58 10.52 4.50
C HIS A 63 -6.60 11.55 5.64
N VAL A 64 -5.55 12.37 5.73
CA VAL A 64 -5.41 13.43 6.73
C VAL A 64 -4.91 14.70 6.03
N GLY A 65 -5.71 15.77 6.04
CA GLY A 65 -5.32 17.06 5.45
C GLY A 65 -4.92 16.98 3.97
N GLY A 66 -5.61 16.13 3.18
CA GLY A 66 -5.30 15.90 1.76
C GLY A 66 -4.11 14.97 1.50
N ARG A 67 -3.45 14.46 2.55
CA ARG A 67 -2.33 13.52 2.46
C ARG A 67 -2.78 12.11 2.81
N ARG A 68 -2.14 11.11 2.21
CA ARG A 68 -2.28 9.71 2.58
C ARG A 68 -1.23 9.34 3.61
N VAL A 69 -1.69 8.85 4.76
CA VAL A 69 -0.84 8.47 5.89
C VAL A 69 -0.92 6.96 6.07
N PRO A 70 0.21 6.23 5.98
CA PRO A 70 0.23 4.79 6.25
C PRO A 70 0.07 4.55 7.75
N LEU A 71 -0.90 3.72 8.13
CA LEU A 71 -1.17 3.37 9.53
C LEU A 71 -0.74 1.94 9.87
N TRP A 72 -0.64 1.08 8.86
CA TRP A 72 -0.27 -0.31 9.03
C TRP A 72 0.29 -0.89 7.74
N THR A 73 1.21 -1.84 7.84
CA THR A 73 1.76 -2.61 6.72
C THR A 73 1.80 -4.10 7.06
N GLY A 74 1.57 -4.96 6.06
CA GLY A 74 1.65 -6.40 6.27
C GLY A 74 0.99 -7.21 5.14
N PRO A 75 0.64 -8.48 5.38
CA PRO A 75 0.00 -9.33 4.37
C PRO A 75 -1.36 -8.77 3.92
N ALA A 76 -1.70 -8.95 2.64
CA ALA A 76 -3.01 -8.59 2.11
C ALA A 76 -4.16 -9.47 2.65
N GLY A 77 -5.37 -9.26 2.12
CA GLY A 77 -6.54 -10.08 2.45
C GLY A 77 -7.20 -9.72 3.78
N ILE A 78 -7.73 -10.75 4.46
CA ILE A 78 -8.49 -10.59 5.72
C ILE A 78 -7.67 -9.83 6.77
N LYS A 79 -6.36 -10.11 6.90
CA LYS A 79 -5.49 -9.44 7.87
C LYS A 79 -5.44 -7.93 7.65
N ALA A 80 -5.26 -7.51 6.39
CA ALA A 80 -5.27 -6.10 6.01
C ALA A 80 -6.62 -5.44 6.29
N ARG A 81 -7.74 -6.10 5.97
CA ARG A 81 -9.09 -5.57 6.23
C ARG A 81 -9.39 -5.39 7.72
N VAL A 82 -8.99 -6.36 8.55
CA VAL A 82 -9.12 -6.27 10.01
C VAL A 82 -8.26 -5.14 10.56
N ALA A 83 -7.00 -5.05 10.13
CA ALA A 83 -6.10 -3.97 10.54
C ALA A 83 -6.63 -2.61 10.13
N ALA A 84 -7.08 -2.45 8.88
CA ALA A 84 -7.66 -1.22 8.35
C ALA A 84 -8.86 -0.73 9.19
N ARG A 85 -9.77 -1.64 9.57
CA ARG A 85 -10.88 -1.32 10.47
C ARG A 85 -10.41 -0.89 11.86
N ALA A 86 -9.48 -1.64 12.46
CA ALA A 86 -8.97 -1.36 13.79
C ALA A 86 -8.28 0.02 13.90
N VAL A 87 -7.58 0.42 12.83
CA VAL A 87 -6.87 1.71 12.79
C VAL A 87 -7.66 2.80 12.06
N GLY A 88 -8.92 2.59 11.68
CA GLY A 88 -9.74 3.56 10.94
C GLY A 88 -9.08 4.06 9.65
N ALA A 89 -8.49 3.17 8.87
CA ALA A 89 -8.01 3.44 7.53
C ALA A 89 -9.19 3.42 6.54
N GLN A 90 -9.15 4.29 5.53
CA GLN A 90 -10.18 4.34 4.48
C GLN A 90 -9.76 3.59 3.22
N GLU A 91 -8.46 3.43 2.99
CA GLU A 91 -7.92 2.77 1.80
C GLU A 91 -7.00 1.61 2.19
N ILE A 92 -6.94 0.61 1.32
CA ILE A 92 -5.89 -0.42 1.33
C ILE A 92 -5.13 -0.31 0.01
N HIS A 93 -3.82 -0.13 0.11
CA HIS A 93 -2.93 -0.10 -1.02
C HIS A 93 -2.21 -1.43 -1.15
N LEU A 94 -2.32 -2.09 -2.31
CA LEU A 94 -1.73 -3.40 -2.55
C LEU A 94 -0.58 -3.32 -3.55
N ARG A 95 0.52 -4.00 -3.24
CA ARG A 95 1.59 -4.28 -4.19
C ARG A 95 1.82 -5.78 -4.25
N ILE A 96 1.76 -6.33 -5.44
CA ILE A 96 2.09 -7.73 -5.70
C ILE A 96 3.61 -7.88 -5.58
N LEU A 97 4.03 -8.88 -4.82
CA LEU A 97 5.41 -9.27 -4.69
C LEU A 97 5.73 -10.24 -5.84
N PRO A 98 6.75 -9.96 -6.65
CA PRO A 98 7.20 -10.96 -7.59
C PRO A 98 7.89 -12.09 -6.80
N GLU A 99 7.73 -13.33 -7.25
CA GLU A 99 8.38 -14.51 -6.65
C GLU A 99 9.91 -14.37 -6.63
N THR A 100 10.46 -13.71 -7.67
CA THR A 100 11.87 -13.37 -7.79
C THR A 100 12.06 -11.91 -8.17
N VAL A 101 13.26 -11.35 -7.97
CA VAL A 101 13.59 -10.04 -8.55
C VAL A 101 13.34 -10.11 -10.06
N SER A 102 12.55 -9.18 -10.59
CA SER A 102 12.32 -9.10 -12.03
C SER A 102 13.67 -8.84 -12.73
N GLY A 103 14.14 -9.85 -13.48
CA GLY A 103 15.27 -9.71 -14.38
C GLY A 103 14.92 -8.86 -15.60
N PRO A 104 15.86 -8.67 -16.53
CA PRO A 104 15.52 -8.09 -17.82
C PRO A 104 14.39 -8.90 -18.45
N LEU A 105 13.42 -8.20 -19.06
CA LEU A 105 12.44 -8.87 -19.92
C LEU A 105 13.24 -9.64 -20.97
N ALA A 106 13.06 -10.96 -21.03
CA ALA A 106 13.59 -11.73 -22.13
C ALA A 106 13.01 -11.12 -23.41
N PRO A 107 13.83 -10.87 -24.46
CA PRO A 107 13.28 -10.43 -25.72
C PRO A 107 12.25 -11.46 -26.20
N LEU A 108 11.11 -10.94 -26.68
CA LEU A 108 10.03 -11.72 -27.28
C LEU A 108 10.52 -12.53 -28.48
#